data_AF-A0A243R9F7-F1
#
_entry.id   AF-A0A243R9F7-F1
#
_cell.length_a   1.000
_cell.length_b   1.000
_cell.length_c   1.000
_cell.angle_alpha   90.00
_cell.angle_beta   90.00
_cell.angle_gamma   90.00
#
_symmetry.space_group_name_H-M   'P 1'
#
loop_
_entity.id
_entity.type
_entity.pdbx_description
1 polymer ?
#
loop_
_entity_poly.entity_id
_entity_poly.type
_entity_poly.pdbx_seq_one_letter_code
_entity_poly.pdbx_strand_id
1 'polypeptide(L)'
;MNRRPTLLAALTLTAAAALTLSGCGSDDSSKSKDNDKMAGADARSGTATSPPESDPRADGRPEIKLPSDLTMVFEGGTTGDAVKDAVLADNAERMRAVNAAIAGTDSAAKAMDFYNTGRAREAAATWVEKFKKANLGITGTIRYYDRTVTLDGSKAASVVFCADESKGQLPGSTRRPGAPGRSSWL
;
A
#
# COMPACT_ATOMS: atom_id res chain seq x y z
N MET A 1 29.88 14.28 -65.65
CA MET A 1 28.75 13.58 -64.99
C MET A 1 28.70 14.11 -63.56
N ASN A 2 27.99 15.20 -63.24
CA ASN A 2 26.55 15.30 -62.95
C ASN A 2 26.07 14.06 -62.15
N ARG A 3 25.54 14.14 -60.91
CA ARG A 3 24.63 15.12 -60.31
C ARG A 3 24.70 15.09 -58.77
N ARG A 4 24.44 16.23 -58.13
CA ARG A 4 23.74 16.28 -56.82
C ARG A 4 22.23 16.34 -57.09
N PRO A 5 21.40 15.80 -56.19
CA PRO A 5 20.45 16.70 -55.54
C PRO A 5 20.29 16.44 -54.03
N THR A 6 20.05 17.55 -53.35
CA THR A 6 19.52 17.77 -52.00
C THR A 6 18.07 17.28 -51.82
N LEU A 7 17.58 17.33 -50.56
CA LEU A 7 16.19 17.22 -50.06
C LEU A 7 15.80 15.79 -49.59
N LEU A 8 15.22 15.51 -48.42
CA LEU A 8 14.50 16.28 -47.40
C LEU A 8 14.62 15.58 -46.04
N ALA A 9 14.61 16.39 -44.98
CA ALA A 9 14.46 15.95 -43.60
C ALA A 9 13.09 15.29 -43.38
N ALA A 10 13.09 14.17 -42.66
CA ALA A 10 11.94 13.67 -41.93
C ALA A 10 12.46 13.08 -40.60
N LEU A 11 12.78 13.96 -39.67
CA LEU A 11 12.88 13.61 -38.26
C LEU A 11 11.45 13.27 -37.79
N THR A 12 11.06 12.00 -37.87
CA THR A 12 9.91 11.51 -37.10
C THR A 12 10.34 11.45 -35.65
N LEU A 13 10.16 12.57 -34.94
CA LEU A 13 10.28 12.61 -33.49
C LEU A 13 9.08 11.86 -32.93
N THR A 14 9.22 10.55 -32.73
CA THR A 14 8.26 9.76 -31.97
C THR A 14 8.37 10.24 -30.53
N ALA A 15 7.61 11.27 -30.18
CA ALA A 15 7.40 11.66 -28.80
C ALA A 15 6.56 10.56 -28.12
N ALA A 16 7.23 9.48 -27.70
CA ALA A 16 6.71 8.62 -26.67
C ALA A 16 6.64 9.49 -25.41
N ALA A 17 5.47 10.07 -25.15
CA ALA A 17 5.18 10.60 -23.83
C ALA A 17 5.23 9.41 -22.87
N ALA A 18 6.38 9.22 -22.23
CA ALA A 18 6.49 8.42 -21.04
C ALA A 18 5.65 9.14 -19.98
N LEU A 19 4.37 8.77 -19.86
CA LEU A 19 3.60 8.99 -18.64
C LEU A 19 4.31 8.17 -17.57
N THR A 20 5.31 8.78 -16.92
CA THR A 20 5.94 8.22 -15.73
C THR A 20 4.90 8.30 -14.62
N LEU A 21 3.99 7.32 -14.62
CA LEU A 21 3.14 7.07 -13.50
C LEU A 21 4.08 6.61 -12.39
N SER A 22 4.50 7.55 -11.55
CA SER A 22 5.24 7.30 -10.31
C SER A 22 4.31 6.54 -9.36
N GLY A 23 4.06 5.29 -9.68
CA GLY A 23 3.15 4.40 -8.97
C GLY A 23 3.98 3.40 -8.21
N CYS A 24 4.21 3.66 -6.93
CA CYS A 24 4.77 2.73 -5.96
C CYS A 24 6.17 2.13 -6.21
N GLY A 25 6.77 2.37 -7.37
CA GLY A 25 8.10 1.94 -7.74
C GLY A 25 9.13 2.99 -7.36
N SER A 26 10.02 2.64 -6.43
CA SER A 26 11.25 3.37 -6.18
C SER A 26 12.06 3.40 -7.48
N ASP A 27 12.28 4.58 -8.06
CA ASP A 27 13.25 4.79 -9.14
C ASP A 27 14.65 4.59 -8.55
N ASP A 28 15.21 3.39 -8.72
CA ASP A 28 16.60 3.11 -8.40
C ASP A 28 17.49 3.74 -9.49
N SER A 29 17.71 5.05 -9.35
CA SER A 29 18.63 5.81 -10.19
C SER A 29 20.06 5.45 -9.81
N SER A 30 20.55 4.32 -10.33
CA SER A 30 21.96 3.96 -10.31
C SER A 30 22.80 5.05 -11.00
N LYS A 31 23.41 5.93 -10.20
CA LYS A 31 24.61 6.67 -10.59
C LYS A 31 25.77 6.17 -9.72
N SER A 32 26.52 5.22 -10.26
CA SER A 32 27.88 4.93 -9.81
C SER A 32 28.71 6.20 -9.88
N LYS A 33 29.20 6.65 -8.72
CA LYS A 33 30.57 7.17 -8.58
C LYS A 33 31.09 6.78 -7.19
N ASP A 34 32.17 6.02 -7.20
CA ASP A 34 32.99 5.69 -6.05
C ASP A 34 33.50 6.97 -5.36
N ASN A 35 33.49 6.97 -4.03
CA ASN A 35 34.71 6.98 -3.20
C ASN A 35 34.39 7.24 -1.71
N ASP A 36 35.01 6.39 -0.89
CA ASP A 36 35.53 6.59 0.47
C ASP A 36 34.61 6.81 1.68
N LYS A 37 34.59 5.73 2.49
CA LYS A 37 34.88 5.69 3.94
C LYS A 37 33.84 6.26 4.92
N MET A 38 33.10 5.36 5.56
CA MET A 38 32.75 5.42 7.00
C MET A 38 32.67 3.98 7.52
N ALA A 39 33.63 3.54 8.34
CA ALA A 39 33.59 3.58 9.81
C ALA A 39 32.42 2.76 10.38
N GLY A 40 32.75 1.59 10.94
CA GLY A 40 31.79 0.70 11.56
C GLY A 40 31.10 1.32 12.79
N ALA A 41 29.88 0.87 13.02
CA ALA A 41 29.22 0.98 14.31
C ALA A 41 28.33 -0.26 14.49
N ASP A 42 28.81 -1.19 15.32
CA ASP A 42 27.97 -2.05 16.12
C ASP A 42 26.92 -1.20 16.85
N ALA A 43 25.64 -1.42 16.56
CA ALA A 43 24.53 -0.93 17.36
C ALA A 43 23.51 -2.05 17.56
N ARG A 44 23.85 -2.89 18.53
CA ARG A 44 22.97 -3.56 19.51
C ARG A 44 21.47 -3.22 19.40
N SER A 45 20.69 -4.27 19.15
CA SER A 45 19.34 -4.55 19.67
C SER A 45 18.49 -3.33 20.05
N GLY A 46 17.68 -2.86 19.09
CA GLY A 46 16.48 -2.07 19.35
C GLY A 46 15.26 -2.98 19.34
N THR A 47 14.61 -3.12 20.47
CA THR A 47 13.34 -3.83 20.68
C THR A 47 12.34 -3.42 19.59
N ALA A 48 11.68 -4.41 18.96
CA ALA A 48 10.55 -4.16 18.09
C ALA A 48 9.49 -3.40 18.88
N THR A 49 9.33 -2.10 18.60
CA THR A 49 8.25 -1.30 19.15
C THR A 49 6.95 -1.89 18.60
N SER A 50 6.17 -2.54 19.48
CA SER A 50 4.81 -2.93 19.18
C SER A 50 4.04 -1.73 18.61
N PRO A 51 3.19 -1.91 17.57
CA PRO A 51 2.42 -0.82 17.02
C PRO A 51 1.62 -0.13 18.13
N PRO A 52 1.51 1.21 18.12
CA PRO A 52 0.69 1.91 19.09
C PRO A 52 -0.74 1.37 19.04
N GLU A 53 -1.28 1.05 20.22
CA GLU A 53 -2.70 0.77 20.39
C GLU A 53 -3.50 1.97 19.89
N SER A 54 -4.56 1.69 19.14
CA SER A 54 -5.43 2.71 18.56
C SER A 54 -5.94 3.69 19.64
N ASP A 55 -5.81 4.99 19.38
CA ASP A 55 -6.40 6.08 20.17
C ASP A 55 -7.86 5.80 20.57
N PRO A 56 -8.37 6.38 21.68
CA PRO A 56 -9.73 6.18 22.15
C PRO A 56 -10.71 6.51 21.02
N ARG A 57 -11.37 5.46 20.54
CA ARG A 57 -12.27 5.47 19.39
C ARG A 57 -13.39 6.49 19.62
N ALA A 58 -13.64 7.35 18.63
CA ALA A 58 -14.89 8.10 18.57
C ALA A 58 -16.08 7.13 18.70
N ASP A 59 -17.11 7.55 19.45
CA ASP A 59 -18.23 6.71 19.88
C ASP A 59 -18.84 5.91 18.71
N GLY A 60 -18.94 4.58 18.86
CA GLY A 60 -19.63 3.69 17.91
C GLY A 60 -18.75 2.95 16.89
N ARG A 61 -17.43 3.16 16.86
CA ARG A 61 -16.53 2.45 15.92
C ARG A 61 -16.23 1.01 16.40
N PRO A 62 -16.48 -0.02 15.56
CA PRO A 62 -16.40 -1.43 15.98
C PRO A 62 -14.96 -1.88 16.22
N GLU A 63 -14.69 -2.54 17.35
CA GLU A 63 -13.38 -3.11 17.66
C GLU A 63 -12.89 -4.04 16.54
N ILE A 64 -11.65 -3.84 16.10
CA ILE A 64 -11.02 -4.67 15.07
C ILE A 64 -9.89 -5.46 15.69
N LYS A 65 -10.02 -6.79 15.68
CA LYS A 65 -8.97 -7.71 16.13
C LYS A 65 -8.25 -8.27 14.92
N LEU A 66 -6.92 -8.15 14.90
CA LEU A 66 -6.06 -8.82 13.93
C LEU A 66 -5.45 -10.07 14.57
N PRO A 67 -5.15 -11.12 13.78
CA PRO A 67 -4.39 -12.25 14.30
C PRO A 67 -2.98 -11.79 14.69
N SER A 68 -2.37 -12.45 15.67
CA SER A 68 -1.09 -12.02 16.26
C SER A 68 0.09 -12.07 15.28
N ASP A 69 -0.03 -12.85 14.21
CA ASP A 69 0.96 -13.01 13.16
C ASP A 69 0.77 -12.04 11.98
N LEU A 70 -0.19 -11.11 12.06
CA LEU A 70 -0.39 -10.04 11.08
C LEU A 70 -0.14 -8.67 11.71
N THR A 71 0.86 -7.97 11.19
CA THR A 71 1.16 -6.58 11.55
C THR A 71 0.82 -5.66 10.37
N MET A 72 0.07 -4.59 10.63
CA MET A 72 -0.26 -3.59 9.63
C MET A 72 0.30 -2.23 10.06
N VAL A 73 1.22 -1.70 9.27
CA VAL A 73 1.88 -0.42 9.50
C VAL A 73 1.31 0.61 8.55
N PHE A 74 0.90 1.76 9.07
CA PHE A 74 0.41 2.89 8.28
C PHE A 74 1.37 4.05 8.49
N GLU A 75 2.09 4.43 7.44
CA GLU A 75 3.01 5.57 7.46
C GLU A 75 2.27 6.87 7.19
N GLY A 76 2.74 7.94 7.82
CA GLY A 76 1.99 9.18 7.88
C GLY A 76 0.70 9.03 8.69
N GLY A 77 -0.08 10.09 8.76
CA GLY A 77 -1.29 10.13 9.59
C GLY A 77 -1.60 11.52 10.10
N THR A 78 -0.58 12.36 10.20
CA THR A 78 -0.73 13.78 10.53
C THR A 78 -0.28 14.62 9.34
N THR A 79 -1.19 15.47 8.88
CA THR A 79 -1.02 16.37 7.74
C THR A 79 -1.12 17.84 8.16
N GLY A 80 -1.53 18.09 9.41
CA GLY A 80 -1.85 19.42 9.93
C GLY A 80 -3.30 19.86 9.65
N ASP A 81 -4.06 19.06 8.91
CA ASP A 81 -5.50 19.26 8.67
C ASP A 81 -6.28 18.14 9.36
N ALA A 82 -7.10 18.50 10.35
CA ALA A 82 -7.83 17.54 11.17
C ALA A 82 -8.81 16.65 10.37
N VAL A 83 -9.36 17.15 9.27
CA VAL A 83 -10.27 16.37 8.42
C VAL A 83 -9.48 15.34 7.64
N LYS A 84 -8.35 15.72 7.06
CA LYS A 84 -7.47 14.77 6.35
C LYS A 84 -6.91 13.71 7.29
N ASP A 85 -6.56 14.10 8.51
CA ASP A 85 -6.02 13.18 9.52
C ASP A 85 -7.09 12.16 9.95
N ALA A 86 -8.34 12.60 10.15
CA ALA A 86 -9.47 11.70 10.39
C ALA A 86 -9.74 10.75 9.22
N VAL A 87 -9.63 11.24 7.97
CA VAL A 87 -9.76 10.40 6.77
C VAL A 87 -8.64 9.36 6.68
N LEU A 88 -7.40 9.70 7.04
CA LEU A 88 -6.30 8.73 7.12
C LEU A 88 -6.52 7.71 8.22
N ALA A 89 -7.03 8.12 9.39
CA ALA A 89 -7.37 7.19 10.46
C ALA A 89 -8.46 6.20 10.02
N ASP A 90 -9.52 6.69 9.39
CA ASP A 90 -10.62 5.85 8.88
C ASP A 90 -10.21 4.93 7.75
N ASN A 91 -9.33 5.39 6.86
CA ASN A 91 -8.72 4.53 5.85
C ASN A 91 -7.90 3.40 6.49
N ALA A 92 -7.16 3.66 7.57
CA ALA A 92 -6.39 2.63 8.25
C ALA A 92 -7.28 1.56 8.89
N GLU A 93 -8.32 1.98 9.62
CA GLU A 93 -9.29 1.06 10.21
C GLU A 93 -10.06 0.28 9.13
N ARG A 94 -10.40 0.90 7.99
CA ARG A 94 -10.98 0.20 6.84
C ARG A 94 -10.08 -0.94 6.35
N MET A 95 -8.78 -0.70 6.21
CA MET A 95 -7.84 -1.75 5.78
C MET A 95 -7.71 -2.86 6.83
N ARG A 96 -7.65 -2.51 8.13
CA ARG A 96 -7.66 -3.51 9.22
C ARG A 96 -8.93 -4.35 9.20
N ALA A 97 -10.09 -3.73 8.98
CA ALA A 97 -11.38 -4.41 8.96
C ALA A 97 -11.47 -5.47 7.85
N VAL A 98 -11.03 -5.13 6.64
CA VAL A 98 -11.00 -6.07 5.51
C VAL A 98 -10.05 -7.24 5.81
N ASN A 99 -8.85 -6.95 6.35
CA ASN A 99 -7.89 -8.01 6.68
C ASN A 99 -8.34 -8.89 7.85
N ALA A 100 -9.05 -8.33 8.84
CA ALA A 100 -9.68 -9.10 9.91
C ALA A 100 -10.76 -10.05 9.37
N ALA A 101 -11.55 -9.62 8.38
CA ALA A 101 -12.53 -10.49 7.71
C ALA A 101 -11.86 -11.62 6.91
N ILE A 102 -10.71 -11.34 6.24
CA ILE A 102 -9.91 -12.37 5.57
C ILE A 102 -9.31 -13.36 6.57
N ALA A 103 -8.74 -12.86 7.67
CA ALA A 103 -8.14 -13.67 8.72
C ALA A 103 -9.18 -14.45 9.57
N GLY A 104 -10.47 -14.15 9.41
CA GLY A 104 -11.56 -14.79 10.15
C GLY A 104 -11.75 -14.25 11.57
N THR A 105 -11.02 -13.21 11.98
CA THR A 105 -11.17 -12.55 13.29
C THR A 105 -12.37 -11.61 13.33
N ASP A 106 -12.90 -11.20 12.16
CA ASP A 106 -14.22 -10.54 12.01
C ASP A 106 -15.18 -11.44 11.22
N SER A 107 -15.59 -12.57 11.83
CA SER A 107 -16.43 -13.59 11.17
C SER A 107 -17.81 -13.11 10.74
N ALA A 108 -18.35 -12.08 11.41
CA ALA A 108 -19.61 -11.44 11.06
C ALA A 108 -19.43 -10.24 10.10
N ALA A 109 -18.19 -9.95 9.69
CA ALA A 109 -17.83 -8.82 8.83
C ALA A 109 -18.33 -7.45 9.34
N LYS A 110 -18.55 -7.30 10.65
CA LYS A 110 -19.17 -6.10 11.25
C LYS A 110 -18.30 -4.86 11.04
N ALA A 111 -16.99 -5.00 11.26
CA ALA A 111 -16.07 -3.90 11.04
C ALA A 111 -15.92 -3.62 9.55
N MET A 112 -15.84 -4.67 8.72
CA MET A 112 -15.74 -4.51 7.27
C MET A 112 -16.94 -3.72 6.72
N ASP A 113 -18.15 -4.06 7.18
CA ASP A 113 -19.40 -3.43 6.76
C ASP A 113 -19.58 -2.02 7.33
N PHE A 114 -18.99 -1.72 8.49
CA PHE A 114 -19.00 -0.36 9.05
C PHE A 114 -18.16 0.60 8.18
N TYR A 115 -16.98 0.15 7.72
CA TYR A 115 -16.04 0.98 6.95
C TYR A 115 -16.25 0.92 5.43
N ASN A 116 -17.20 0.13 4.94
CA ASN A 116 -17.49 0.00 3.50
C ASN A 116 -18.99 0.03 3.23
N THR A 117 -19.40 0.79 2.22
CA THR A 117 -20.79 0.83 1.75
C THR A 117 -20.88 0.71 0.24
N GLY A 118 -22.07 0.38 -0.28
CA GLY A 118 -22.35 0.23 -1.71
C GLY A 118 -21.32 -0.66 -2.43
N ARG A 119 -20.82 -0.18 -3.58
CA ARG A 119 -19.86 -0.92 -4.42
C ARG A 119 -18.53 -1.22 -3.71
N ALA A 120 -18.09 -0.38 -2.77
CA ALA A 120 -16.88 -0.64 -2.00
C ALA A 120 -17.07 -1.85 -1.06
N ARG A 121 -18.27 -2.01 -0.50
CA ARG A 121 -18.62 -3.17 0.33
C ARG A 121 -18.69 -4.45 -0.51
N GLU A 122 -19.32 -4.39 -1.68
CA GLU A 122 -19.39 -5.53 -2.61
C GLU A 122 -17.99 -5.98 -3.06
N ALA A 123 -17.10 -5.03 -3.37
CA ALA A 123 -15.72 -5.32 -3.74
C ALA A 123 -14.94 -5.94 -2.58
N ALA A 124 -15.08 -5.40 -1.36
CA ALA A 124 -14.44 -5.95 -0.16
C ALA A 124 -14.93 -7.38 0.14
N ALA A 125 -16.24 -7.62 0.09
CA ALA A 125 -16.82 -8.95 0.29
C ALA A 125 -16.31 -9.94 -0.78
N THR A 126 -16.27 -9.53 -2.05
CA THR A 126 -15.73 -10.35 -3.14
C THR A 126 -14.27 -10.71 -2.89
N TRP A 127 -13.47 -9.76 -2.38
CA TRP A 127 -12.06 -9.99 -2.04
C TRP A 127 -11.93 -11.01 -0.90
N VAL A 128 -12.67 -10.85 0.20
CA VAL A 128 -12.70 -11.79 1.33
C VAL A 128 -13.06 -13.21 0.86
N GLU A 129 -14.09 -13.34 0.00
CA GLU A 129 -14.53 -14.63 -0.50
C GLU A 129 -13.48 -15.31 -1.40
N LYS A 130 -12.66 -14.56 -2.14
CA LYS A 130 -11.53 -15.13 -2.91
C LYS A 130 -10.50 -15.79 -1.98
N PHE A 131 -10.15 -15.16 -0.87
CA PHE A 131 -9.21 -15.73 0.11
C PHE A 131 -9.77 -16.98 0.77
N LYS A 132 -11.03 -16.93 1.22
CA LYS A 132 -11.70 -18.08 1.81
C LYS A 132 -11.77 -19.27 0.85
N LYS A 133 -12.18 -19.04 -0.41
CA LYS A 133 -12.26 -20.09 -1.43
C LYS A 133 -10.91 -20.71 -1.75
N ALA A 134 -9.85 -19.91 -1.71
CA ALA A 134 -8.48 -20.38 -1.90
C ALA A 134 -7.88 -21.02 -0.63
N ASN A 135 -8.61 -21.01 0.50
CA ASN A 135 -8.12 -21.42 1.82
C ASN A 135 -6.80 -20.71 2.21
N LEU A 136 -6.73 -19.41 1.90
CA LEU A 136 -5.56 -18.56 2.14
C LEU A 136 -5.82 -17.63 3.32
N GLY A 137 -4.84 -17.55 4.23
CA GLY A 137 -4.76 -16.51 5.26
C GLY A 137 -3.74 -15.44 4.89
N ILE A 138 -3.68 -14.37 5.68
CA ILE A 138 -2.68 -13.30 5.55
C ILE A 138 -1.88 -13.25 6.84
N THR A 139 -0.56 -13.41 6.74
CA THR A 139 0.39 -13.28 7.85
C THR A 139 1.54 -12.35 7.47
N GLY A 140 2.39 -11.99 8.41
CA GLY A 140 3.56 -11.14 8.20
C GLY A 140 3.26 -9.65 8.38
N THR A 141 3.94 -8.80 7.61
CA THR A 141 3.78 -7.34 7.72
C THR A 141 3.32 -6.73 6.41
N ILE A 142 2.26 -5.92 6.48
CA ILE A 142 1.79 -5.07 5.39
C ILE A 142 2.08 -3.62 5.75
N ARG A 143 2.74 -2.89 4.85
CA ARG A 143 3.10 -1.48 5.06
C ARG A 143 2.36 -0.59 4.06
N TYR A 144 1.60 0.36 4.57
CA TYR A 144 0.87 1.35 3.78
C TYR A 144 1.60 2.69 3.83
N TYR A 145 2.03 3.22 2.70
CA TYR A 145 2.87 4.42 2.61
C TYR A 145 2.43 5.33 1.46
N ASP A 146 3.07 6.49 1.30
CA ASP A 146 2.70 7.54 0.33
C ASP A 146 1.20 7.86 0.34
N ARG A 147 0.63 7.90 1.56
CA ARG A 147 -0.80 8.07 1.78
C ARG A 147 -1.19 9.53 1.61
N THR A 148 -1.92 9.83 0.54
CA THR A 148 -2.35 11.18 0.18
C THR A 148 -3.87 11.30 0.23
N VAL A 149 -4.37 12.34 0.90
CA VAL A 149 -5.80 12.66 0.96
C VAL A 149 -6.12 13.86 0.08
N THR A 150 -7.09 13.69 -0.80
CA THR A 150 -7.71 14.77 -1.57
C THR A 150 -9.15 14.94 -1.11
N LEU A 151 -9.47 16.10 -0.56
CA LEU A 151 -10.84 16.46 -0.19
C LEU A 151 -11.60 16.92 -1.44
N ASP A 152 -12.82 16.43 -1.59
CA ASP A 152 -13.77 16.85 -2.63
C ASP A 152 -14.98 17.50 -1.96
N GLY A 153 -14.91 18.82 -1.84
CA GLY A 153 -15.86 19.60 -1.06
C GLY A 153 -15.82 19.25 0.43
N SER A 154 -16.99 19.31 1.08
CA SER A 154 -17.14 19.09 2.53
C SER A 154 -17.62 17.69 2.92
N LYS A 155 -17.93 16.83 1.95
CA LYS A 155 -18.61 15.55 2.18
C LYS A 155 -17.89 14.34 1.59
N ALA A 156 -16.88 14.54 0.76
CA ALA A 156 -16.17 13.46 0.11
C ALA A 156 -14.66 13.66 0.23
N ALA A 157 -13.95 12.55 0.28
CA ALA A 157 -12.50 12.52 0.23
C ALA A 157 -12.06 11.25 -0.50
N SER A 158 -10.93 11.34 -1.19
CA SER A 158 -10.25 10.19 -1.77
C SER A 158 -8.90 10.02 -1.08
N VAL A 159 -8.51 8.76 -0.89
CA VAL A 159 -7.21 8.39 -0.34
C VAL A 159 -6.49 7.55 -1.38
N VAL A 160 -5.32 8.02 -1.80
CA VAL A 160 -4.39 7.25 -2.63
C VAL A 160 -3.25 6.82 -1.74
N PHE A 161 -2.84 5.57 -1.84
CA PHE A 161 -1.74 5.03 -1.06
C PHE A 161 -1.06 3.88 -1.78
N CYS A 162 0.15 3.62 -1.34
CA CYS A 162 0.95 2.46 -1.68
C CYS A 162 0.82 1.38 -0.61
N ALA A 163 0.86 0.11 -1.03
CA ALA A 163 0.87 -1.04 -0.14
C ALA A 163 2.04 -1.97 -0.48
N ASP A 164 2.93 -2.18 0.48
CA ASP A 164 4.01 -3.14 0.41
C ASP A 164 3.64 -4.37 1.22
N GLU A 165 3.21 -5.40 0.50
CA GLU A 165 2.93 -6.75 1.01
C GLU A 165 4.11 -7.68 0.81
N SER A 166 5.28 -7.17 0.39
CA SER A 166 6.47 -7.98 0.16
C SER A 166 7.00 -8.61 1.44
N LYS A 167 6.52 -8.24 2.62
CA LYS A 167 6.79 -8.92 3.91
C LYS A 167 5.56 -9.65 4.46
N GLY A 168 4.48 -9.71 3.69
CA GLY A 168 3.36 -10.62 3.92
C GLY A 168 3.68 -12.03 3.43
N GLN A 169 3.15 -13.04 4.10
CA GLN A 169 3.19 -14.43 3.63
C GLN A 169 1.76 -14.96 3.57
N LEU A 170 1.49 -15.77 2.55
CA LEU A 170 0.34 -16.66 2.57
C LEU A 170 0.79 -17.96 3.25
N PRO A 171 -0.01 -18.56 4.14
CA PRO A 171 0.27 -19.88 4.67
C PRO A 171 0.48 -20.86 3.51
N GLY A 172 1.67 -21.49 3.44
CA GLY A 172 2.04 -22.42 2.37
C GLY A 172 2.78 -21.84 1.15
N SER A 173 2.98 -20.52 1.06
CA SER A 173 3.80 -19.93 0.00
C SER A 173 5.28 -19.87 0.42
N THR A 174 6.10 -20.84 -0.01
CA THR A 174 7.55 -20.74 0.12
C THR A 174 8.07 -19.63 -0.80
N ARG A 175 8.49 -18.51 -0.21
CA ARG A 175 9.08 -17.40 -0.96
C ARG A 175 10.44 -17.81 -1.53
N ARG A 176 10.61 -17.75 -2.85
CA ARG A 176 11.96 -17.83 -3.47
C ARG A 176 12.73 -16.55 -3.11
N PRO A 177 13.97 -16.63 -2.59
CA PRO A 177 14.78 -15.44 -2.33
C PRO A 177 15.06 -14.70 -3.63
N GLY A 178 14.72 -13.41 -3.71
CA GLY A 178 15.12 -12.51 -4.80
C GLY A 178 14.07 -12.15 -5.86
N ALA A 179 12.80 -12.53 -5.74
CA ALA A 179 11.76 -12.05 -6.64
C ALA A 179 11.07 -10.79 -6.06
N PRO A 180 11.11 -9.62 -6.71
CA PRO A 180 10.25 -8.50 -6.35
C PRO A 180 8.79 -8.94 -6.53
N GLY A 181 8.02 -8.92 -5.45
CA GLY A 181 6.61 -9.31 -5.44
C GLY A 181 5.79 -8.32 -6.27
N ARG A 182 5.58 -8.62 -7.55
CA ARG A 182 4.53 -7.97 -8.34
C ARG A 182 3.19 -8.57 -7.93
N SER A 183 2.60 -8.01 -6.88
CA SER A 183 1.19 -8.20 -6.56
C SER A 183 0.38 -7.18 -7.37
N SER A 184 0.22 -7.41 -8.68
CA SER A 184 -0.74 -6.66 -9.49
C SER A 184 -2.12 -7.26 -9.22
N TRP A 185 -2.89 -6.65 -8.33
CA TRP A 185 -4.29 -7.04 -8.10
C TRP A 185 -5.19 -5.84 -8.37
N LEU A 186 -5.69 -5.79 -9.61
CA LEU A 186 -6.87 -5.02 -10.03
C LEU A 186 -8.13 -5.86 -9.79
#